data_AF-A0A6W0J8M3-F1
#
_entry.id   AF-A0A6W0J8M3-F1
#
_cell.length_a   1.000
_cell.length_b   1.000
_cell.length_c   1.000
_cell.angle_alpha   90.00
_cell.angle_beta   90.00
_cell.angle_gamma   90.00
#
_symmetry.space_group_name_H-M   'P 1'
#
loop_
_entity.id
_entity.type
_entity.pdbx_description
1 polymer ?
#
loop_
_entity_poly.entity_id
_entity_poly.type
_entity_poly.pdbx_seq_one_letter_code
_entity_poly.pdbx_strand_id
1 'polypeptide(L)' 'MVRKYFGTDGIRGKANEGAMTAETALRVGMAAGRV' A
#
# COMPACT_ATOMS: atom_id res chain seq x y z
N MET A 1 14.23 4.18 -10.46
CA MET A 1 13.99 3.42 -9.22
C MET A 1 12.56 2.90 -9.26
N VAL A 2 12.34 1.59 -9.17
CA VAL A 2 10.98 1.01 -9.19
C VAL A 2 10.23 1.42 -7.92
N ARG A 3 9.01 1.96 -8.07
CA ARG A 3 8.13 2.27 -6.94
C ARG A 3 7.81 0.99 -6.16
N LYS A 4 8.13 0.96 -4.87
CA LYS A 4 7.98 -0.21 -3.98
C LYS A 4 6.53 -0.62 -3.72
N TYR A 5 5.64 0.36 -3.51
CA TYR A 5 4.26 0.13 -3.11
C TYR A 5 3.24 0.42 -4.22
N PHE A 6 3.48 1.42 -5.06
CA PHE A 6 2.50 1.90 -6.04
C PHE A 6 2.83 1.46 -7.46
N GLY A 7 1.81 0.99 -8.19
CA GLY A 7 1.81 0.74 -9.63
C GLY A 7 1.02 1.80 -10.40
N THR A 8 0.59 1.46 -11.62
CA THR A 8 -0.15 2.37 -12.50
C THR A 8 -1.50 2.75 -11.90
N ASP A 9 -2.28 1.75 -11.45
CA ASP A 9 -3.68 1.96 -11.05
C ASP A 9 -3.94 1.77 -9.55
N GLY A 10 -2.89 1.60 -8.74
CA GLY A 10 -3.07 1.37 -7.31
C GLY A 10 -1.85 0.82 -6.60
N ILE A 11 -2.08 0.19 -5.45
CA ILE A 11 -1.03 -0.46 -4.66
C ILE A 11 -0.76 -1.86 -5.24
N ARG A 12 0.51 -2.20 -5.41
CA ARG A 12 0.96 -3.48 -5.98
C ARG A 12 1.60 -4.38 -4.92
N GLY A 13 1.54 -5.68 -5.17
CA GLY A 13 2.10 -6.73 -4.32
C GLY A 13 1.08 -7.82 -4.03
N LYS A 14 1.55 -9.00 -3.62
CA LYS A 14 0.69 -10.10 -3.20
C LYS A 14 0.19 -9.84 -1.79
N ALA A 15 -1.11 -10.00 -1.57
CA ALA A 15 -1.72 -9.77 -0.26
C ALA A 15 -1.07 -10.66 0.82
N ASN A 16 -0.86 -10.09 2.00
CA ASN A 16 -0.24 -10.71 3.16
C ASN A 16 1.23 -11.13 2.96
N GLU A 17 1.89 -10.62 1.92
CA GLU A 17 3.30 -10.90 1.64
C GLU A 17 4.11 -9.61 1.46
N GLY A 18 5.38 -9.67 1.89
CA GLY A 18 6.35 -8.60 1.71
C GLY A 18 5.83 -7.25 2.22
N ALA A 19 5.66 -6.31 1.29
CA ALA A 19 5.24 -4.95 1.59
C ALA A 19 3.71 -4.75 1.68
N MET A 20 2.90 -5.77 1.34
CA MET A 20 1.43 -5.69 1.34
C MET A 20 0.86 -6.41 2.56
N THR A 21 1.09 -5.83 3.74
CA THR A 21 0.58 -6.32 5.02
C THR A 21 -0.69 -5.59 5.45
N ALA A 22 -1.45 -6.18 6.38
CA ALA A 22 -2.62 -5.54 6.98
C ALA A 22 -2.26 -4.20 7.65
N GLU A 23 -1.10 -4.12 8.31
CA GLU A 23 -0.58 -2.88 8.90
C GLU A 23 -0.34 -1.80 7.83
N THR A 24 0.21 -2.19 6.67
CA THR A 24 0.42 -1.26 5.56
C THR A 24 -0.90 -0.74 5.03
N ALA A 25 -1.90 -1.62 4.86
CA ALA A 25 -3.24 -1.24 4.41
C ALA A 25 -3.92 -0.28 5.40
N LEU A 26 -3.84 -0.56 6.71
CA LEU A 26 -4.39 0.32 7.75
C LEU A 26 -3.78 1.72 7.69
N ARG A 27 -2.44 1.81 7.60
CA ARG A 27 -1.73 3.09 7.49
C ARG A 27 -2.14 3.88 6.26
N VAL A 28 -2.34 3.21 5.13
CA VAL A 28 -2.83 3.86 3.91
C VAL A 28 -4.24 4.41 4.10
N GLY A 29 -5.15 3.64 4.69
CA GLY A 29 -6.51 4.11 4.97
C GLY A 29 -6.53 5.34 5.90
N MET A 30 -5.73 5.33 6.96
CA MET A 30 -5.57 6.48 7.85
C MET A 30 -5.02 7.71 7.12
N ALA A 31 -4.03 7.53 6.24
CA ALA A 31 -3.45 8.62 5.45
C ALA A 31 -4.45 9.18 4.43
N ALA A 32 -5.21 8.31 3.76
CA ALA A 32 -6.23 8.72 2.78
C ALA A 32 -7.41 9.45 3.44
N GLY A 33 -7.75 9.11 4.68
CA GLY A 33 -8.80 9.77 5.46
C GLY A 33 -8.41 11.09 6.10
N ARG A 34 -7.14 11.51 5.99
CA ARG A 34 -6.67 12.79 6.52
C ARG A 34 -6.89 13.89 5.48
N VAL A 35 -7.96 14.68 5.64
CA VAL A 35 -8.25 15.92 4.88
C VAL A 35 -7.62 17.15 5.51
#